data_AF-A0A8C3Q6G9-F1
#
_entry.id   AF-A0A8C3Q6G9-F1
#
_cell.length_a   1.000
_cell.length_b   1.000
_cell.length_c   1.000
_cell.angle_alpha   90.00
_cell.angle_beta   90.00
_cell.angle_gamma   90.00
#
_symmetry.space_group_name_H-M   'P 1'
#
loop_
_entity.id
_entity.type
_entity.pdbx_description
1 polymer ?
#
loop_
_entity_poly.entity_id
_entity_poly.type
_entity_poly.pdbx_seq_one_letter_code
_entity_poly.pdbx_strand_id
1 'polypeptide(L)'
;MSCLTVPGVHPGSPSRPRGQIQVIFGPMFSGKSTELMRRVRRFQLAQYRCLLVKYAKDTRYSSSGVCTHDRSTMEALPAGLLQDVYQEALRAAVIGIDEGQFFPDIVEFCETMANTGKTVIVAALDGTFQRKAFGSILNLVPLAESVVKLNAVCMECFREASYTKRLGAERE
;
A
#
# COMPACT_ATOMS: atom_id res chain seq x y z
N MET A 1 -0.79 -12.86 -44.22
CA MET A 1 0.12 -12.29 -43.19
C MET A 1 -0.12 -13.06 -41.92
N SER A 2 0.80 -13.98 -41.61
CA SER A 2 0.68 -15.01 -40.59
C SER A 2 0.68 -14.41 -39.18
N CYS A 3 -0.46 -14.53 -38.50
CA CYS A 3 -0.61 -14.29 -37.08
C CYS A 3 0.29 -15.25 -36.30
N LEU A 4 1.37 -14.73 -35.71
CA LEU A 4 2.04 -15.41 -34.60
C LEU A 4 1.30 -15.03 -33.32
N THR A 5 0.34 -15.87 -32.96
CA THR A 5 -0.32 -15.86 -31.66
C THR A 5 0.64 -16.35 -30.58
N VAL A 6 1.26 -15.43 -29.86
CA VAL A 6 1.85 -15.73 -28.55
C VAL A 6 0.73 -15.53 -27.52
N PRO A 7 0.38 -16.53 -26.69
CA PRO A 7 -0.67 -16.36 -25.70
C PRO A 7 -0.21 -15.34 -24.65
N GLY A 8 -0.95 -14.23 -24.49
CA GLY A 8 -0.86 -13.39 -23.28
C GLY A 8 -0.54 -11.90 -23.46
N VAL A 9 -0.49 -11.34 -24.66
CA VAL A 9 -0.25 -9.89 -24.83
C VAL A 9 -1.39 -9.24 -25.59
N HIS A 10 -2.25 -8.51 -24.87
CA HIS A 10 -3.25 -7.62 -25.46
C HIS A 10 -2.55 -6.42 -26.16
N PRO A 11 -3.09 -5.94 -27.30
CA PRO A 11 -2.44 -4.90 -28.11
C PRO A 11 -2.53 -3.55 -27.37
N GLY A 12 -1.40 -3.06 -26.85
CA GLY A 12 -1.28 -1.73 -26.23
C GLY A 12 -0.40 -1.62 -24.98
N SER A 13 0.18 -2.72 -24.46
CA SER A 13 1.08 -2.66 -23.30
C SER A 13 2.53 -2.38 -23.72
N PRO A 14 3.25 -1.43 -23.09
CA PRO A 14 4.67 -1.22 -23.37
C PRO A 14 5.45 -2.51 -23.13
N SER A 15 6.38 -2.80 -24.05
CA SER A 15 7.05 -4.10 -24.26
C SER A 15 7.93 -4.61 -23.10
N ARG A 16 7.93 -3.92 -21.96
CA ARG A 16 8.40 -4.45 -20.67
C ARG A 16 7.51 -3.89 -19.56
N PRO A 17 6.94 -4.73 -18.68
CA PRO A 17 6.33 -4.22 -17.47
C PRO A 17 7.42 -3.51 -16.66
N ARG A 18 7.33 -2.18 -16.57
CA ARG A 18 8.15 -1.41 -15.63
C ARG A 18 7.44 -1.50 -14.30
N GLY A 19 8.03 -2.25 -13.37
CA GLY A 19 7.57 -2.18 -11.99
C GLY A 19 7.82 -0.80 -11.41
N GLN A 20 7.15 -0.52 -10.30
CA GLN A 20 7.26 0.76 -9.60
C GLN A 20 6.80 0.58 -8.17
N ILE A 21 7.29 1.44 -7.28
CA ILE A 21 6.87 1.60 -5.90
C ILE A 21 6.21 2.97 -5.77
N GLN A 22 4.97 2.98 -5.27
CA GLN A 22 4.24 4.18 -4.92
C GLN A 22 3.99 4.19 -3.41
N VAL A 23 4.35 5.26 -2.73
CA VAL A 23 4.17 5.39 -1.28
C VAL A 23 3.19 6.52 -0.97
N ILE A 24 2.21 6.21 -0.13
CA ILE A 24 1.17 7.10 0.38
C ILE A 24 1.36 7.23 1.90
N PHE A 25 2.00 8.32 2.31
CA PHE A 25 2.20 8.70 3.69
C PHE A 25 1.08 9.58 4.24
N GLY A 26 1.10 9.81 5.54
CA GLY A 26 0.21 10.74 6.24
C GLY A 26 -0.18 10.25 7.62
N PRO A 27 -0.68 11.13 8.50
CA PRO A 27 -1.10 10.74 9.84
C PRO A 27 -2.33 9.82 9.81
N MET A 28 -2.74 9.33 10.97
CA MET A 28 -4.05 8.67 11.08
C MET A 28 -5.16 9.63 10.60
N PHE A 29 -6.22 9.07 10.02
CA PHE A 29 -7.37 9.81 9.47
C PHE A 29 -7.11 10.68 8.23
N SER A 30 -5.94 10.59 7.59
CA SER A 30 -5.66 11.30 6.32
C SER A 30 -6.18 10.60 5.06
N GLY A 31 -6.92 9.49 5.17
CA GLY A 31 -7.48 8.77 4.03
C GLY A 31 -6.50 7.89 3.24
N LYS A 32 -5.37 7.49 3.82
CA LYS A 32 -4.35 6.66 3.14
C LYS A 32 -4.91 5.37 2.53
N SER A 33 -5.65 4.58 3.32
CA SER A 33 -6.24 3.33 2.85
C SER A 33 -7.29 3.57 1.76
N THR A 34 -8.01 4.70 1.82
CA THR A 34 -8.95 5.13 0.76
C THR A 34 -8.20 5.42 -0.55
N GLU A 35 -7.09 6.16 -0.49
CA GLU A 35 -6.27 6.45 -1.66
C GLU A 35 -5.60 5.19 -2.22
N LEU A 36 -5.11 4.29 -1.36
CA LEU A 36 -4.59 2.97 -1.76
C LEU A 36 -5.63 2.19 -2.54
N MET A 37 -6.82 1.97 -1.97
CA MET A 37 -7.89 1.22 -2.64
C MET A 37 -8.34 1.91 -3.93
N ARG A 38 -8.41 3.24 -3.96
CA ARG A 38 -8.73 3.99 -5.18
C ARG A 38 -7.73 3.70 -6.29
N ARG A 39 -6.42 3.69 -5.97
CA ARG A 39 -5.38 3.35 -6.95
C ARG A 39 -5.46 1.89 -7.41
N VAL A 40 -5.59 0.95 -6.48
CA VAL A 40 -5.71 -0.50 -6.80
C VAL A 40 -6.95 -0.75 -7.67
N ARG A 41 -8.10 -0.16 -7.34
CA ARG A 41 -9.36 -0.32 -8.08
C ARG A 41 -9.25 0.14 -9.54
N ARG A 42 -8.45 1.18 -9.83
CA ARG A 42 -8.20 1.61 -11.22
C ARG A 42 -7.58 0.50 -12.07
N PHE A 43 -6.64 -0.25 -11.50
CA PHE A 43 -6.02 -1.39 -12.17
C PHE A 43 -6.96 -2.59 -12.26
N GLN A 44 -7.74 -2.86 -11.20
CA GLN A 44 -8.74 -3.92 -11.21
C GLN A 44 -9.81 -3.71 -12.29
N LEU A 45 -10.29 -2.47 -12.47
CA LEU A 45 -11.24 -2.12 -13.55
C LEU A 45 -10.64 -2.38 -14.94
N ALA A 46 -9.33 -2.17 -15.10
CA ALA A 46 -8.57 -2.52 -16.30
C ALA A 46 -8.17 -4.00 -16.37
N GLN A 47 -8.80 -4.87 -15.57
CA GLN A 47 -8.62 -6.34 -15.56
C GLN A 47 -7.23 -6.82 -15.12
N TYR A 48 -6.43 -5.98 -14.46
CA TYR A 48 -5.19 -6.44 -13.84
C TYR A 48 -5.50 -7.29 -12.60
N ARG A 49 -4.77 -8.40 -12.44
CA ARG A 49 -4.80 -9.19 -11.22
C ARG A 49 -4.16 -8.38 -10.08
N CYS A 50 -4.97 -7.98 -9.12
CA CYS A 50 -4.58 -7.19 -7.98
C CYS A 50 -4.55 -8.05 -6.70
N LEU A 51 -3.58 -7.79 -5.83
CA LEU A 51 -3.52 -8.33 -4.48
C LEU A 51 -3.54 -7.15 -3.51
N LEU A 52 -4.40 -7.20 -2.49
CA LEU A 52 -4.38 -6.25 -1.37
C LEU A 52 -3.95 -7.02 -0.13
N VAL A 53 -2.98 -6.46 0.62
CA VAL A 53 -2.45 -7.06 1.85
C VAL A 53 -2.71 -6.09 3.00
N LYS A 54 -3.15 -6.64 4.14
CA LYS A 54 -3.35 -5.90 5.40
C LYS A 54 -2.55 -6.54 6.53
N TYR A 55 -2.13 -5.73 7.49
CA TYR A 55 -1.46 -6.26 8.67
C TYR A 55 -2.44 -7.06 9.54
N ALA A 56 -2.12 -8.34 9.79
CA ALA A 56 -3.05 -9.27 10.46
C ALA A 56 -3.38 -8.87 11.91
N LYS A 57 -2.43 -8.24 12.62
CA LYS A 57 -2.64 -7.82 14.01
C LYS A 57 -3.38 -6.49 14.12
N ASP A 58 -3.65 -5.82 13.00
CA ASP A 58 -4.52 -4.65 13.00
C ASP A 58 -5.99 -5.07 12.90
N THR A 59 -6.62 -5.28 14.06
CA THR A 59 -8.02 -5.71 14.18
C THR A 59 -8.99 -4.55 14.39
N ARG A 60 -8.51 -3.30 14.32
CA ARG A 60 -9.31 -2.10 14.64
C ARG A 60 -10.52 -1.92 13.71
N TYR A 61 -10.49 -2.46 12.48
CA TYR A 61 -11.51 -2.22 11.45
C TYR A 61 -11.93 -3.48 10.64
N SER A 62 -12.25 -4.59 11.32
CA SER A 62 -12.71 -5.91 10.80
C SER A 62 -11.61 -6.92 10.51
N SER A 63 -11.93 -8.21 10.65
CA SER A 63 -11.02 -9.34 10.46
C SER A 63 -10.78 -9.70 8.98
N SER A 64 -11.70 -9.38 8.06
CA SER A 64 -11.71 -9.94 6.69
C SER A 64 -11.46 -8.96 5.53
N GLY A 65 -11.28 -7.66 5.78
CA GLY A 65 -10.99 -6.71 4.69
C GLY A 65 -10.24 -5.45 5.13
N VAL A 66 -9.77 -4.67 4.14
CA VAL A 66 -9.38 -3.26 4.35
C VAL A 66 -10.68 -2.46 4.34
N CYS A 67 -11.17 -2.12 5.52
CA CYS A 67 -12.31 -1.23 5.68
C CYS A 67 -11.77 0.18 5.82
N THR A 68 -12.15 1.05 4.89
CA THR A 68 -11.97 2.48 5.11
C THR A 68 -13.04 3.02 6.03
N HIS A 69 -12.73 4.13 6.69
CA HIS A 69 -13.73 4.91 7.40
C HIS A 69 -14.97 5.22 6.53
N ASP A 70 -14.79 5.25 5.20
CA ASP A 70 -15.81 5.51 4.18
C ASP A 70 -16.62 4.26 3.75
N ARG A 71 -16.50 3.14 4.47
CA ARG A 71 -17.25 1.87 4.24
C ARG A 71 -17.04 1.19 2.88
N SER A 72 -16.07 1.63 2.08
CA SER A 72 -15.62 0.88 0.90
C SER A 72 -14.74 -0.28 1.35
N THR A 73 -15.07 -1.49 0.92
CA THR A 73 -14.32 -2.71 1.23
C THR A 73 -13.75 -3.34 -0.04
N MET A 74 -12.51 -3.79 0.05
CA MET A 74 -11.85 -4.67 -0.92
C MET A 74 -11.27 -5.85 -0.14
N GLU A 75 -11.45 -7.06 -0.66
CA GLU A 75 -10.87 -8.25 -0.03
C GLU A 75 -9.35 -8.12 0.04
N ALA A 76 -8.80 -8.36 1.23
CA ALA A 76 -7.39 -8.24 1.51
C ALA A 76 -6.89 -9.47 2.25
N LEU A 77 -5.72 -9.96 1.88
CA LEU A 77 -5.06 -11.04 2.58
C LEU A 77 -4.41 -10.50 3.87
N PRO A 78 -4.82 -11.00 5.05
CA PRO A 78 -4.14 -10.66 6.30
C PRO A 78 -2.78 -11.36 6.35
N ALA A 79 -1.73 -10.62 6.71
CA ALA A 79 -0.38 -11.17 6.83
C ALA A 79 0.36 -10.59 8.04
N GLY A 80 1.24 -11.39 8.65
CA GLY A 80 2.18 -10.93 9.67
C GLY A 80 3.51 -10.46 9.07
N LEU A 81 3.96 -11.15 8.04
CA LEU A 81 5.09 -10.81 7.18
C LEU A 81 4.63 -10.81 5.72
N LEU A 82 5.21 -9.97 4.88
CA LEU A 82 4.88 -9.96 3.45
C LEU A 82 5.42 -11.19 2.72
N GLN A 83 6.49 -11.79 3.26
CA GLN A 83 6.99 -13.08 2.81
C GLN A 83 5.92 -14.19 2.84
N ASP A 84 4.96 -14.11 3.78
CA ASP A 84 3.89 -15.11 3.92
C ASP A 84 2.92 -15.12 2.72
N VAL A 85 2.84 -14.00 2.00
CA VAL A 85 1.97 -13.81 0.81
C VAL A 85 2.76 -13.69 -0.49
N TYR A 86 4.03 -14.11 -0.48
CA TYR A 86 4.95 -13.97 -1.61
C TYR A 86 4.44 -14.69 -2.87
N GLN A 87 3.86 -15.88 -2.73
CA GLN A 87 3.37 -16.67 -3.87
C GLN A 87 2.13 -16.05 -4.51
N GLU A 88 1.25 -15.47 -3.71
CA GLU A 88 0.09 -14.70 -4.15
C GLU A 88 0.53 -13.42 -4.85
N ALA A 89 1.53 -12.73 -4.30
CA ALA A 89 2.12 -11.52 -4.86
C ALA A 89 2.78 -11.78 -6.22
N LEU A 90 3.48 -12.90 -6.38
CA LEU A 90 4.06 -13.32 -7.68
C LEU A 90 3.01 -13.44 -8.78
N ARG A 91 1.79 -13.87 -8.45
CA ARG A 91 0.69 -14.03 -9.40
C ARG A 91 -0.03 -12.72 -9.71
N ALA A 92 0.17 -11.67 -8.92
CA ALA A 92 -0.43 -10.36 -9.12
C ALA A 92 0.44 -9.45 -10.01
N ALA A 93 -0.20 -8.54 -10.73
CA ALA A 93 0.45 -7.45 -11.45
C ALA A 93 0.54 -6.17 -10.59
N VAL A 94 -0.44 -6.00 -9.68
CA VAL A 94 -0.52 -4.86 -8.76
C VAL A 94 -0.68 -5.37 -7.34
N ILE A 95 0.14 -4.85 -6.43
CA ILE A 95 0.13 -5.22 -5.01
C ILE A 95 -0.12 -3.96 -4.20
N GLY A 96 -1.23 -3.91 -3.49
CA GLY A 96 -1.52 -2.89 -2.48
C GLY A 96 -1.15 -3.40 -1.09
N ILE A 97 -0.47 -2.58 -0.30
CA ILE A 97 -0.08 -2.90 1.08
C ILE A 97 -0.61 -1.80 1.97
N ASP A 98 -1.54 -2.13 2.86
CA ASP A 98 -2.05 -1.21 3.87
C ASP A 98 -1.30 -1.38 5.19
N GLU A 99 -1.19 -0.28 5.94
CA GLU A 99 -0.44 -0.21 7.20
C GLU A 99 1.02 -0.73 7.06
N GLY A 100 1.68 -0.34 5.96
CA GLY A 100 3.01 -0.81 5.56
C GLY A 100 4.09 -0.70 6.64
N GLN A 101 3.96 0.27 7.57
CA GLN A 101 4.92 0.48 8.66
C GLN A 101 5.03 -0.69 9.65
N PHE A 102 4.05 -1.61 9.67
CA PHE A 102 4.08 -2.77 10.56
C PHE A 102 4.81 -3.98 10.00
N PHE A 103 5.14 -3.97 8.70
CA PHE A 103 5.84 -5.06 8.05
C PHE A 103 7.36 -4.82 8.12
N PRO A 104 8.13 -5.64 8.85
CA PRO A 104 9.58 -5.45 8.96
C PRO A 104 10.31 -5.70 7.63
N ASP A 105 9.74 -6.55 6.78
CA ASP A 105 10.22 -6.97 5.46
C ASP A 105 9.73 -6.08 4.31
N ILE A 106 9.09 -4.93 4.61
CA ILE A 106 8.48 -4.05 3.61
C ILE A 106 9.45 -3.59 2.51
N VAL A 107 10.67 -3.22 2.86
CA VAL A 107 11.64 -2.65 1.92
C VAL A 107 12.07 -3.69 0.89
N GLU A 108 12.57 -4.84 1.37
CA GLU A 108 13.04 -5.94 0.53
C GLU A 108 11.91 -6.51 -0.34
N PHE A 109 10.71 -6.66 0.23
CA PHE A 109 9.55 -7.14 -0.50
C PHE A 109 9.15 -6.17 -1.63
N CYS A 110 9.02 -4.88 -1.34
CA CYS A 110 8.63 -3.88 -2.34
C CYS A 110 9.64 -3.78 -3.47
N GLU A 111 10.94 -3.75 -3.14
CA GLU A 111 12.02 -3.68 -4.14
C GLU A 111 12.05 -4.93 -5.03
N THR A 112 11.96 -6.12 -4.43
CA THR A 112 11.91 -7.39 -5.17
C THR A 112 10.70 -7.45 -6.10
N MET A 113 9.52 -7.08 -5.62
CA MET A 113 8.29 -7.11 -6.41
C MET A 113 8.31 -6.07 -7.54
N ALA A 114 8.83 -4.86 -7.29
CA ALA A 114 9.00 -3.86 -8.34
C ALA A 114 10.02 -4.31 -9.40
N ASN A 115 11.17 -4.87 -8.99
CA ASN A 115 12.18 -5.38 -9.92
C ASN A 115 11.69 -6.58 -10.75
N THR A 116 10.66 -7.31 -10.29
CA THR A 116 9.97 -8.35 -11.07
C THR A 116 8.83 -7.81 -11.96
N GLY A 117 8.73 -6.49 -12.12
CA GLY A 117 7.79 -5.84 -13.04
C GLY A 117 6.43 -5.50 -12.45
N LYS A 118 6.26 -5.54 -11.11
CA LYS A 118 4.97 -5.29 -10.46
C LYS A 118 4.81 -3.83 -10.05
N THR A 119 3.57 -3.35 -10.05
CA THR A 119 3.24 -2.06 -9.41
C THR A 119 2.92 -2.31 -7.94
N VAL A 120 3.77 -1.81 -7.04
CA VAL A 120 3.60 -1.92 -5.59
C VAL A 120 3.12 -0.57 -5.04
N ILE A 121 2.01 -0.56 -4.32
CA ILE A 121 1.41 0.66 -3.75
C ILE A 121 1.31 0.46 -2.24
N VAL A 122 1.98 1.31 -1.48
CA VAL A 122 2.10 1.19 -0.02
C VAL A 122 1.41 2.38 0.63
N ALA A 123 0.43 2.11 1.50
CA ALA A 123 -0.10 3.10 2.43
C ALA A 123 0.52 2.87 3.81
N ALA A 124 1.08 3.93 4.41
CA ALA A 124 1.73 3.80 5.70
C ALA A 124 1.78 5.11 6.49
N LEU A 125 1.96 5.01 7.80
CA LEU A 125 2.37 6.13 8.64
C LEU A 125 3.85 6.43 8.39
N ASP A 126 4.21 7.70 8.13
CA ASP A 126 5.61 8.13 8.03
C ASP A 126 6.27 8.25 9.41
N GLY A 127 5.49 8.53 10.45
CA GLY A 127 5.99 8.66 11.81
C GLY A 127 5.05 8.15 12.89
N THR A 128 5.64 7.78 14.03
CA THR A 128 4.95 7.38 15.25
C THR A 128 4.25 8.58 15.92
N PHE A 129 3.48 8.33 16.99
CA PHE A 129 2.88 9.40 17.79
C PHE A 129 3.92 10.35 18.43
N GLN A 130 5.17 9.89 18.57
CA GLN A 130 6.30 10.69 19.03
C GLN A 130 6.98 11.47 17.89
N ARG A 131 6.44 11.40 16.66
CA ARG A 131 6.99 12.01 15.44
C ARG A 131 8.39 11.50 15.09
N LYS A 132 8.70 10.26 15.45
CA LYS A 132 9.90 9.54 15.01
C LYS A 132 9.57 8.68 13.79
N ALA A 133 10.55 8.34 12.98
CA ALA A 133 10.39 7.41 11.87
C ALA A 133 9.70 6.11 12.34
N PHE A 134 8.72 5.62 11.57
CA PHE A 134 7.98 4.41 11.92
C PHE A 134 8.59 3.19 11.23
N GLY A 135 9.24 2.31 12.01
CA GLY A 135 9.87 1.11 11.48
C GLY A 135 10.90 1.44 10.39
N SER A 136 10.91 0.65 9.32
CA SER A 136 11.79 0.82 8.16
C SER A 136 11.13 1.57 7.00
N ILE A 137 9.92 2.12 7.18
CA ILE A 137 9.09 2.58 6.06
C ILE A 137 9.71 3.74 5.25
N LEU A 138 10.47 4.62 5.91
CA LEU A 138 11.11 5.75 5.24
C LEU A 138 12.21 5.32 4.28
N ASN A 139 12.73 4.09 4.41
CA ASN A 139 13.73 3.54 3.50
C ASN A 139 13.13 3.23 2.11
N LEU A 140 11.81 3.23 1.95
CA LEU A 140 11.16 3.15 0.64
C LEU A 140 11.27 4.45 -0.17
N VAL A 141 11.46 5.60 0.48
CA VAL A 141 11.50 6.91 -0.19
C VAL A 141 12.54 6.97 -1.33
N PRO A 142 13.82 6.56 -1.14
CA PRO A 142 14.80 6.58 -2.22
C PRO A 142 14.54 5.55 -3.33
N LEU A 143 13.71 4.53 -3.06
CA LEU A 143 13.39 3.46 -3.99
C LEU A 143 12.11 3.72 -4.80
N ALA A 144 11.29 4.68 -4.37
CA ALA A 144 9.96 4.90 -4.89
C ALA A 144 9.90 5.93 -6.02
N GLU A 145 9.23 5.58 -7.11
CA GLU A 145 8.95 6.49 -8.23
C GLU A 145 7.90 7.55 -7.87
N SER A 146 7.07 7.31 -6.85
CA SER A 146 6.09 8.27 -6.37
C SER A 146 5.99 8.22 -4.86
N VAL A 147 6.13 9.38 -4.21
CA VAL A 147 5.88 9.56 -2.79
C VAL A 147 4.92 10.73 -2.60
N VAL A 148 3.80 10.48 -1.91
CA VAL A 148 2.84 11.53 -1.52
C VAL A 148 2.61 11.46 -0.02
N LYS A 149 2.44 12.62 0.63
CA LYS A 149 2.04 12.70 2.03
C LYS A 149 0.70 13.40 2.13
N LEU A 150 -0.33 12.66 2.53
CA LEU A 150 -1.67 13.18 2.75
C LEU A 150 -1.75 13.90 4.10
N ASN A 151 -2.58 14.94 4.16
CA ASN A 151 -2.93 15.62 5.41
C ASN A 151 -4.32 15.16 5.88
N ALA A 152 -4.54 15.15 7.19
CA ALA A 152 -5.85 15.04 7.81
C ALA A 152 -6.37 16.44 8.19
N VAL A 153 -7.50 16.50 8.91
CA VAL A 153 -7.99 17.71 9.57
C VAL A 153 -7.68 17.63 11.07
N CYS A 154 -7.10 18.69 11.63
CA CYS A 154 -6.78 18.75 13.05
C CYS A 154 -8.05 18.77 13.90
N MET A 155 -8.14 17.84 14.85
CA MET A 155 -9.29 17.72 15.75
C MET A 155 -9.33 18.80 16.86
N GLU A 156 -8.27 19.62 17.00
CA GLU A 156 -8.21 20.72 17.97
C GLU A 156 -8.46 22.09 17.31
N CYS A 157 -7.84 22.36 16.16
CA CYS A 157 -7.88 23.69 15.52
C CYS A 157 -8.47 23.72 14.10
N PHE A 158 -8.92 22.57 13.58
CA PHE A 158 -9.57 22.44 12.26
C PHE A 158 -8.75 22.88 11.03
N ARG A 159 -7.43 23.05 11.19
CA ARG A 159 -6.48 23.25 10.07
C ARG A 159 -5.95 21.91 9.56
N GLU A 160 -5.09 21.95 8.54
CA GLU A 160 -4.37 20.75 8.09
C GLU A 160 -3.58 20.10 9.23
N ALA A 161 -3.71 18.78 9.36
CA ALA A 161 -2.99 17.96 10.31
C ALA A 161 -2.02 17.02 9.59
N SER A 162 -0.74 17.12 9.94
CA SER A 162 0.33 16.30 9.35
C SER A 162 0.92 15.28 10.33
N TYR A 163 0.38 15.18 11.55
CA TYR A 163 0.89 14.33 12.62
C TYR A 163 -0.24 13.61 13.36
N THR A 164 0.08 12.46 13.96
CA THR A 164 -0.83 11.71 14.84
C THR A 164 -0.46 11.99 16.29
N LYS A 165 -1.45 12.33 17.12
CA LYS A 165 -1.30 12.47 18.58
C LYS A 165 -1.98 11.28 19.26
N ARG A 166 -1.26 10.62 20.19
CA ARG A 166 -1.86 9.63 21.09
C ARG A 166 -2.42 10.37 22.31
N LEU A 167 -3.63 10.04 22.73
CA LEU A 167 -4.30 10.67 23.88
C LEU A 167 -4.01 9.98 25.22
N GLY A 168 -3.68 8.68 25.19
CA GLY A 168 -3.33 7.90 26.39
C GLY A 168 -1.93 8.21 26.95
N ALA A 169 -1.67 7.77 28.17
CA ALA A 169 -0.41 8.00 28.89
C ALA A 169 0.73 7.01 28.56
N GLU A 170 0.45 6.05 27.66
CA GLU A 170 1.42 5.02 27.26
C GLU A 170 2.61 5.64 26.53
N ARG A 171 3.82 5.25 26.94
CA ARG A 171 5.08 5.75 26.37
C ARG A 171 5.53 4.96 25.13
N GLU A 172 4.96 3.79 24.88
CA GLU A 172 5.22 2.89 23.75
C GLU A 172 3.92 2.37 23.15
#